data_AF-A0A8J7TZY6-F1
#
_entry.id   AF-A0A8J7TZY6-F1
#
_cell.length_a   1.000
_cell.length_b   1.000
_cell.length_c   1.000
_cell.angle_alpha   90.00
_cell.angle_beta   90.00
_cell.angle_gamma   90.00
#
_symmetry.space_group_name_H-M   'P 1'
#
loop_
_entity.id
_entity.type
_entity.pdbx_description
1 polymer ?
#
loop_
_entity_poly.entity_id
_entity_poly.type
_entity_poly.pdbx_seq_one_letter_code
_entity_poly.pdbx_strand_id
1 'polypeptide(L)'
;LDVDGERVKLPETMAYKGLMLSGVPNFAYTVGYTNASWTLKADLVSEYVCRLLAYMDRHGYRKCVAAPDESVDGEPFLDLMAGYVLRSLDKLPKQGDRAPWRLRQNYLLDLLTIRHGTVTTAMEFSRGHNASDGDSAADDVSRVPKVAQLQS
;
A
#
# COMPACT_ATOMS: atom_id res chain seq x y z
N LEU A 1 -1.00 -12.26 1.56
CA LEU A 1 -1.33 -10.84 1.77
C LEU A 1 -2.82 -10.70 1.56
N ASP A 2 -3.49 -10.18 2.56
CA ASP A 2 -4.94 -9.96 2.60
C ASP A 2 -5.15 -8.54 3.13
N VAL A 3 -6.08 -7.80 2.55
CA VAL A 3 -6.42 -6.43 2.95
C VAL A 3 -7.93 -6.39 3.09
N ASP A 4 -8.41 -6.08 4.29
CA ASP A 4 -9.84 -5.97 4.59
C ASP A 4 -10.65 -7.23 4.21
N GLY A 5 -10.05 -8.43 4.29
CA GLY A 5 -10.67 -9.71 3.93
C GLY A 5 -10.53 -10.09 2.45
N GLU A 6 -9.92 -9.23 1.64
CA GLU A 6 -9.66 -9.50 0.22
C GLU A 6 -8.20 -9.88 -0.04
N ARG A 7 -8.04 -11.04 -0.69
CA ARG A 7 -6.71 -11.53 -1.05
C ARG A 7 -6.09 -10.68 -2.15
N VAL A 8 -4.96 -10.06 -1.84
CA VAL A 8 -4.17 -9.32 -2.83
C VAL A 8 -3.52 -10.29 -3.80
N LYS A 9 -3.85 -10.14 -5.09
CA LYS A 9 -3.18 -10.84 -6.18
C LYS A 9 -1.95 -10.05 -6.62
N LEU A 10 -0.78 -10.46 -6.15
CA LEU A 10 0.49 -9.80 -6.46
C LEU A 10 0.70 -9.50 -7.96
N PRO A 11 0.37 -10.40 -8.90
CA PRO A 11 0.56 -10.14 -10.34
C PRO A 11 -0.31 -9.00 -10.91
N GLU A 12 -1.35 -8.61 -10.18
CA GLU A 12 -2.22 -7.48 -10.54
C GLU A 12 -1.72 -6.16 -9.92
N THR A 13 -0.71 -6.22 -9.06
CA THR A 13 -0.05 -5.04 -8.45
C THR A 13 1.22 -4.66 -9.20
N MET A 14 1.67 -3.43 -9.00
CA MET A 14 2.92 -2.87 -9.55
C MET A 14 3.83 -2.40 -8.42
N ALA A 15 5.13 -2.67 -8.53
CA ALA A 15 6.10 -2.26 -7.53
C ALA A 15 6.37 -0.75 -7.59
N TYR A 16 6.09 -0.04 -6.50
CA TYR A 16 6.41 1.38 -6.34
C TYR A 16 7.75 1.54 -5.62
N LYS A 17 8.72 2.19 -6.28
CA LYS A 17 10.11 2.40 -5.81
C LYS A 17 10.83 1.12 -5.35
N GLY A 18 10.32 -0.05 -5.77
CA GLY A 18 10.78 -1.34 -5.27
C GLY A 18 10.62 -1.53 -3.75
N LEU A 19 9.65 -0.84 -3.14
CA LEU A 19 9.42 -0.90 -1.69
C LEU A 19 7.94 -0.86 -1.27
N MET A 20 6.99 -0.54 -2.15
CA MET A 20 5.54 -0.68 -1.91
C MET A 20 4.85 -1.36 -3.10
N LEU A 21 3.60 -1.78 -2.93
CA LEU A 21 2.78 -2.37 -3.99
C LEU A 21 1.61 -1.43 -4.32
N SER A 22 1.32 -1.26 -5.60
CA SER A 22 0.18 -0.45 -6.04
C SER A 22 -1.13 -1.01 -5.48
N GLY A 23 -2.04 -0.12 -5.08
CA GLY A 23 -3.36 -0.51 -4.56
C GLY A 23 -3.34 -1.15 -3.16
N VAL A 24 -2.17 -1.46 -2.59
CA VAL A 24 -2.06 -2.01 -1.24
C VAL A 24 -1.82 -0.88 -0.23
N PRO A 25 -2.74 -0.63 0.70
CA PRO A 25 -2.62 0.46 1.65
C PRO A 25 -1.56 0.19 2.72
N ASN A 26 -0.82 1.23 3.10
CA ASN A 26 0.10 1.24 4.26
C ASN A 26 1.10 0.07 4.29
N PHE A 27 1.45 -0.47 3.12
CA PHE A 27 2.33 -1.63 3.00
C PHE A 27 3.68 -1.26 2.40
N ALA A 28 4.75 -1.67 3.07
CA ALA A 28 6.11 -1.57 2.56
C ALA A 28 6.87 -2.89 2.73
N TYR A 29 7.83 -3.14 1.85
CA TYR A 29 8.68 -4.33 1.87
C TYR A 29 10.10 -3.98 1.43
N THR A 30 11.05 -4.85 1.73
CA THR A 30 12.45 -4.71 1.33
C THR A 30 12.89 -5.90 0.50
N VAL A 31 13.43 -5.65 -0.69
CA VAL A 31 14.09 -6.65 -1.54
C VAL A 31 15.52 -6.22 -1.79
N GLY A 32 16.47 -7.11 -1.52
CA GLY A 32 17.89 -6.85 -1.73
C GLY A 32 18.27 -6.71 -3.21
N TYR A 33 19.46 -6.17 -3.44
CA TYR A 33 20.03 -6.11 -4.78
C TYR A 33 20.64 -7.45 -5.17
N THR A 34 20.70 -7.73 -6.47
CA THR A 34 21.46 -8.90 -6.96
C THR A 34 22.96 -8.76 -6.73
N ASN A 35 23.49 -7.53 -6.85
CA ASN A 35 24.94 -7.25 -6.85
C ASN A 35 25.40 -6.30 -5.73
N ALA A 36 24.56 -6.02 -4.74
CA ALA A 36 24.90 -5.16 -3.60
C ALA A 36 24.21 -5.66 -2.32
N SER A 37 24.69 -5.21 -1.16
CA SER A 37 24.16 -5.69 0.12
C SER A 37 22.69 -5.35 0.29
N TRP A 38 21.90 -6.32 0.75
CA TRP A 38 20.48 -6.14 1.08
C TRP A 38 20.28 -5.15 2.24
N THR A 39 21.26 -5.00 3.13
CA THR A 39 21.21 -4.03 4.24
C THR A 39 21.18 -2.59 3.74
N LEU A 40 21.88 -2.27 2.63
CA LEU A 40 21.82 -0.94 2.01
C LEU A 40 20.41 -0.60 1.51
N LYS A 41 19.68 -1.58 0.97
CA LYS A 41 18.28 -1.37 0.59
C LYS A 41 17.42 -1.18 1.84
N ALA A 42 17.61 -2.02 2.86
CA ALA A 42 16.84 -1.95 4.09
C ALA A 42 16.94 -0.57 4.77
N ASP A 43 18.13 0.03 4.79
CA ASP A 43 18.35 1.38 5.32
C ASP A 43 17.53 2.43 4.53
N LEU A 44 17.60 2.40 3.19
CA LEU A 44 16.84 3.31 2.34
C LEU A 44 15.33 3.16 2.52
N VAL A 45 14.83 1.92 2.59
CA VAL A 45 13.41 1.64 2.79
C VAL A 45 12.95 2.15 4.15
N SER A 46 13.70 1.88 5.22
CA SER A 46 13.36 2.32 6.57
C SER A 46 13.33 3.85 6.68
N GLU A 47 14.30 4.53 6.09
CA GLU A 47 14.33 6.00 6.04
C GLU A 47 13.13 6.58 5.28
N TYR A 48 12.77 5.99 4.14
CA TYR A 48 11.59 6.40 3.38
C TYR A 48 10.30 6.21 4.16
N VAL A 49 10.14 5.06 4.83
CA VAL A 49 8.97 4.77 5.67
C VAL A 49 8.86 5.75 6.81
N CYS A 50 9.95 6.05 7.53
CA CYS A 50 9.94 7.07 8.60
C CYS A 50 9.51 8.45 8.07
N ARG A 51 10.01 8.86 6.90
CA ARG A 51 9.60 10.13 6.26
C ARG A 51 8.13 10.13 5.86
N LEU A 52 7.63 9.01 5.33
CA LEU A 52 6.23 8.84 4.94
C LEU A 52 5.30 8.91 6.16
N LEU A 53 5.63 8.18 7.23
CA LEU A 53 4.87 8.21 8.48
C LEU A 53 4.84 9.62 9.09
N ALA A 54 5.99 10.29 9.17
CA ALA A 54 6.06 11.67 9.66
C ALA A 54 5.24 12.63 8.78
N TYR A 55 5.18 12.42 7.47
CA TYR A 55 4.31 13.18 6.58
C TYR A 55 2.83 12.91 6.86
N MET A 56 2.44 11.64 7.02
CA MET A 56 1.06 11.26 7.34
C MET A 56 0.60 11.85 8.68
N ASP A 57 1.44 11.80 9.70
CA ASP A 57 1.15 12.35 11.03
C ASP A 57 0.93 13.86 10.99
N ARG A 58 1.80 14.60 10.29
CA ARG A 58 1.67 16.06 10.14
C ARG A 58 0.37 16.50 9.45
N HIS A 59 -0.21 15.66 8.60
CA HIS A 59 -1.39 16.01 7.79
C HIS A 59 -2.68 15.29 8.24
N GLY A 60 -2.58 14.43 9.28
CA GLY A 60 -3.70 13.64 9.79
C GLY A 60 -4.14 12.51 8.86
N TYR A 61 -3.27 12.03 7.96
CA TYR A 61 -3.58 10.90 7.09
C TYR A 61 -3.50 9.59 7.86
N ARG A 62 -4.36 8.63 7.49
CA ARG A 62 -4.41 7.28 8.08
C ARG A 62 -4.15 6.19 7.04
N LYS A 63 -4.36 6.50 5.76
CA LYS A 63 -4.15 5.61 4.63
C LYS A 63 -3.22 6.29 3.62
N CYS A 64 -2.22 5.56 3.15
CA CYS A 64 -1.44 5.89 1.97
C CYS A 64 -1.47 4.71 0.98
N VAL A 65 -1.68 4.99 -0.30
CA VAL A 65 -1.74 3.98 -1.36
C VAL A 65 -0.90 4.47 -2.54
N ALA A 66 0.04 3.65 -3.00
CA ALA A 66 0.71 3.93 -4.26
C ALA A 66 -0.28 3.65 -5.40
N ALA A 67 -0.52 4.64 -6.26
CA ALA A 67 -1.49 4.53 -7.36
C ALA A 67 -0.83 4.98 -8.67
N PRO A 68 -0.58 4.08 -9.63
CA PRO A 68 -0.04 4.45 -10.93
C PRO A 68 -1.10 5.22 -11.72
N ASP A 69 -0.64 6.20 -12.49
CA ASP A 69 -1.46 6.84 -13.51
C ASP A 69 -1.74 5.85 -14.66
N GLU A 70 -2.87 6.00 -15.35
CA GLU A 70 -3.26 5.13 -16.47
C GLU A 70 -2.22 5.11 -17.60
N SER A 71 -1.39 6.15 -17.72
CA SER A 71 -0.32 6.21 -18.71
C SER A 71 0.85 5.26 -18.44
N VAL A 72 0.98 4.68 -17.23
CA VAL A 72 2.12 3.82 -16.85
C VAL A 72 1.90 2.40 -17.37
N ASP A 73 2.68 2.03 -18.37
CA ASP A 73 2.63 0.69 -18.96
C ASP A 73 3.31 -0.33 -18.04
N GLY A 74 2.69 -1.50 -17.91
CA GLY A 74 3.21 -2.61 -17.11
C GLY A 74 4.18 -3.50 -17.89
N GLU A 75 5.36 -3.72 -17.30
CA GLU A 75 6.40 -4.64 -17.77
C GLU A 75 6.59 -5.82 -16.78
N PRO A 76 7.12 -6.97 -17.24
CA PRO A 76 7.50 -8.07 -16.36
C PRO A 76 8.50 -7.61 -15.29
N PHE A 77 8.32 -8.06 -14.03
CA PHE A 77 9.06 -7.60 -12.85
C PHE A 77 10.60 -7.61 -12.96
N LEU A 78 11.14 -8.62 -13.65
CA LEU A 78 12.57 -8.87 -13.77
C LEU A 78 12.86 -9.36 -15.19
N ASP A 79 13.83 -8.71 -15.83
CA ASP A 79 14.46 -9.19 -17.07
C ASP A 79 15.63 -10.15 -16.74
N LEU A 80 15.42 -11.05 -15.78
CA LEU A 80 16.44 -12.01 -15.34
C LEU A 80 16.05 -13.42 -15.80
N MET A 81 16.83 -13.93 -16.75
CA MET A 81 16.79 -15.30 -17.28
C MET A 81 17.31 -16.35 -16.28
N ALA A 82 17.10 -16.15 -14.98
CA ALA A 82 17.42 -17.16 -13.98
C ALA A 82 16.21 -18.10 -13.88
N GLY A 83 16.39 -19.39 -14.23
CA GLY A 83 15.29 -20.35 -14.35
C GLY A 83 14.43 -20.55 -13.09
N TYR A 84 14.90 -20.16 -11.89
CA TYR A 84 14.10 -20.15 -10.66
C TYR A 84 13.15 -18.95 -10.57
N VAL A 85 13.52 -17.80 -11.13
CA VAL A 85 12.68 -16.60 -11.22
C VAL A 85 11.56 -16.85 -12.23
N LEU A 86 11.87 -17.46 -13.38
CA LEU A 86 10.91 -17.74 -14.45
C LEU A 86 9.70 -18.58 -13.98
N ARG A 87 9.90 -19.51 -13.05
CA ARG A 87 8.82 -20.35 -12.49
C ARG A 87 7.87 -19.64 -11.52
N SER A 88 8.21 -18.41 -11.13
CA SER A 88 7.44 -17.61 -10.19
C SER A 88 7.12 -16.22 -10.73
N LEU A 89 7.47 -15.92 -11.99
CA LEU A 89 7.20 -14.62 -12.62
C LEU A 89 5.71 -14.29 -12.60
N ASP A 90 4.86 -15.28 -12.80
CA ASP A 90 3.40 -15.22 -12.72
C ASP A 90 2.87 -14.98 -11.30
N LYS A 91 3.75 -14.94 -10.29
CA LYS A 91 3.41 -14.72 -8.87
C LYS A 91 4.00 -13.42 -8.32
N LEU A 92 4.80 -12.71 -9.12
CA LEU A 92 5.48 -11.48 -8.73
C LEU A 92 4.68 -10.25 -9.19
N PRO A 93 4.82 -9.11 -8.49
CA PRO A 93 4.23 -7.85 -8.96
C PRO A 93 4.84 -7.41 -10.28
N LYS A 94 4.10 -6.64 -11.08
CA LYS A 94 4.62 -6.02 -12.29
C LYS A 94 5.61 -4.89 -11.93
N GLN A 95 6.42 -4.47 -12.88
CA GLN A 95 7.10 -3.17 -12.82
C GLN A 95 6.49 -2.23 -13.86
N GLY A 96 6.66 -0.93 -13.70
CA GLY A 96 6.33 0.04 -14.74
C GLY A 96 7.51 0.33 -15.66
N ASP A 97 7.24 0.90 -16.83
CA ASP A 97 8.24 1.33 -17.81
C ASP A 97 9.08 2.54 -17.36
N ARG A 98 8.58 3.30 -16.37
CA ARG A 98 9.20 4.55 -15.87
C ARG A 98 9.20 4.67 -14.35
N ALA A 99 10.01 5.59 -13.82
CA ALA A 99 10.00 5.92 -12.39
C ALA A 99 8.67 6.60 -12.01
N PRO A 100 8.14 6.40 -10.78
CA PRO A 100 8.70 5.61 -9.67
C PRO A 100 8.38 4.10 -9.74
N TRP A 101 7.78 3.61 -10.80
CA TRP A 101 7.24 2.25 -10.94
C TRP A 101 8.24 1.22 -11.47
N ARG A 102 9.36 1.68 -12.04
CA ARG A 102 10.42 0.83 -12.57
C ARG A 102 11.41 0.41 -11.50
N LEU A 103 11.59 -0.90 -11.33
CA LEU A 103 12.58 -1.45 -10.39
C LEU A 103 13.99 -1.23 -10.93
N ARG A 104 14.86 -0.61 -10.12
CA ARG A 104 16.27 -0.40 -10.48
C ARG A 104 17.16 -1.26 -9.59
N GLN A 105 17.95 -2.15 -10.19
CA GLN A 105 18.98 -2.93 -9.48
C GLN A 105 20.26 -2.09 -9.26
N ASN A 106 20.11 -0.80 -8.93
CA ASN A 106 21.21 0.15 -8.81
C ASN A 106 21.04 1.04 -7.57
N TYR A 107 21.95 0.87 -6.61
CA TYR A 107 21.92 1.58 -5.34
C TYR A 107 21.96 3.10 -5.48
N LEU A 108 22.75 3.66 -6.40
CA LEU A 108 22.86 5.12 -6.56
C LEU A 108 21.56 5.73 -7.09
N LEU A 109 20.89 5.05 -8.01
CA LEU A 109 19.59 5.48 -8.51
C LEU A 109 18.50 5.37 -7.45
N ASP A 110 18.56 4.33 -6.61
CA ASP A 110 17.67 4.16 -5.46
C ASP A 110 17.92 5.22 -4.38
N LEU A 111 19.17 5.61 -4.14
CA LEU A 111 19.50 6.71 -3.24
C LEU A 111 18.84 8.02 -3.69
N LEU A 112 18.82 8.32 -4.98
CA LEU A 112 18.14 9.51 -5.51
C LEU A 112 16.61 9.37 -5.40
N THR A 113 16.07 8.20 -5.74
CA THR A 113 14.61 8.00 -5.85
C THR A 113 13.92 7.81 -4.49
N ILE A 114 14.59 7.13 -3.55
CA ILE A 114 14.05 6.74 -2.24
C ILE A 114 14.45 7.79 -1.20
N ARG A 115 15.75 8.00 -0.97
CA ARG A 115 16.23 8.94 0.06
C ARG A 115 15.94 10.40 -0.28
N HIS A 116 16.14 10.83 -1.52
CA HIS A 116 15.91 12.23 -1.91
C HIS A 116 14.56 12.47 -2.58
N GLY A 117 13.89 11.43 -3.07
CA GLY A 117 12.58 11.56 -3.70
C GLY A 117 11.48 11.92 -2.70
N THR A 118 10.44 12.59 -3.19
CA THR A 118 9.24 12.96 -2.43
C THR A 118 8.40 11.73 -2.05
N VAL A 119 7.67 11.85 -0.95
CA VAL A 119 6.74 10.80 -0.47
C VAL A 119 5.34 10.90 -1.09
N THR A 120 5.08 11.98 -1.83
CA THR A 120 3.77 12.32 -2.40
C THR A 120 3.61 11.95 -3.88
N THR A 121 4.68 11.56 -4.57
CA THR A 121 4.65 11.24 -5.99
C THR A 121 3.87 9.95 -6.22
N ALA A 122 2.81 10.00 -7.04
CA ALA A 122 1.96 8.84 -7.34
C ALA A 122 1.48 8.10 -6.06
N MET A 123 1.22 8.89 -5.03
CA MET A 123 0.79 8.43 -3.71
C MET A 123 -0.51 9.15 -3.34
N GLU A 124 -1.55 8.35 -3.12
CA GLU A 124 -2.85 8.83 -2.64
C GLU A 124 -2.90 8.73 -1.12
N PHE A 125 -3.45 9.77 -0.49
CA PHE A 125 -3.62 9.82 0.96
C PHE A 125 -5.07 10.05 1.31
N SER A 126 -5.56 9.34 2.34
CA SER A 126 -6.89 9.60 2.90
C SER A 126 -6.86 9.63 4.42
N ARG A 127 -7.80 10.39 4.98
CA ARG A 127 -8.08 10.39 6.43
C ARG A 127 -9.00 9.21 6.73
N GLY A 128 -8.94 8.71 7.97
CA GLY A 128 -9.93 7.74 8.43
C GLY A 128 -11.28 8.42 8.58
N HIS A 129 -12.38 7.68 8.35
CA HIS A 129 -13.67 8.09 8.90
C HIS A 129 -13.53 8.04 10.42
N ASN A 130 -13.73 9.16 11.11
CA ASN A 130 -13.98 9.11 12.54
C ASN A 130 -15.29 8.34 12.71
N ALA A 131 -15.27 7.23 13.44
CA ALA A 131 -16.47 6.50 13.83
C ALA A 131 -17.26 7.28 14.90
N SER A 132 -17.62 8.54 14.63
CA SER A 132 -18.29 9.43 15.57
C SER A 132 -19.17 10.49 14.88
N ASP A 133 -19.94 10.11 13.87
CA ASP A 133 -21.00 10.95 13.26
C ASP A 133 -22.28 10.13 12.99
N GLY A 134 -22.69 9.30 13.96
CA GLY A 134 -23.88 8.47 13.79
C GLY A 134 -24.32 7.70 15.02
N ASP A 135 -24.41 8.36 16.17
CA ASP A 135 -25.24 7.85 17.27
C ASP A 135 -25.91 9.03 18.00
N SER A 136 -26.80 9.71 17.30
CA SER A 136 -27.81 10.59 17.89
C SER A 136 -29.19 10.06 17.51
N ALA A 137 -29.55 8.91 18.07
CA ALA A 137 -30.93 8.44 18.14
C ALA A 137 -31.15 7.76 19.50
N ALA A 138 -30.88 8.49 20.59
CA ALA A 138 -31.48 8.23 21.89
C ALA A 138 -32.51 9.33 22.15
N ASP A 139 -33.79 9.00 22.01
CA ASP A 139 -34.90 9.37 22.92
C ASP A 139 -36.25 9.28 22.19
N ASP A 140 -36.88 8.10 22.26
CA ASP A 140 -38.34 8.03 22.41
C ASP A 140 -38.71 6.80 23.25
N VAL A 141 -38.42 6.88 24.55
CA VAL A 141 -39.12 6.09 25.55
C VAL A 141 -40.39 6.85 25.92
N SER A 142 -41.53 6.51 25.31
CA SER A 142 -42.80 6.36 26.02
C SER A 142 -43.95 5.90 25.12
N ARG A 143 -44.43 4.67 25.32
CA ARG A 143 -45.85 4.33 25.61
C ARG A 143 -46.07 2.82 25.55
N VAL A 144 -46.14 2.23 26.73
CA VAL A 144 -46.79 0.94 26.96
C VAL A 144 -48.30 1.15 26.97
N PRO A 145 -49.10 0.27 26.33
CA PRO A 145 -50.43 -0.04 26.83
C PRO A 145 -50.48 -1.48 27.36
N LYS A 146 -50.96 -1.61 28.60
CA LYS A 146 -51.51 -2.86 29.14
C LYS A 146 -52.77 -3.24 28.35
N VAL A 147 -53.03 -4.54 28.20
CA VAL A 147 -54.15 -5.30 28.81
C VAL A 147 -54.45 -6.58 28.00
N ALA A 148 -54.43 -7.69 28.74
CA ALA A 148 -55.17 -8.96 28.65
C ALA A 148 -55.45 -9.63 27.28
N GLN A 149 -55.10 -10.91 27.16
CA GLN A 149 -56.08 -11.99 26.98
C GLN A 149 -55.59 -13.30 27.62
N LEU A 150 -56.43 -13.83 28.52
CA LEU A 150 -56.48 -15.21 28.97
C LEU A 150 -57.43 -15.99 28.04
N GLN A 151 -57.33 -17.32 28.08
CA GLN A 151 -58.17 -18.37 27.44
C GLN A 151 -57.60 -18.88 26.10
N SER A 152 -57.45 -20.19 25.88
CA SER A 152 -58.05 -21.39 26.50
C SER A 152 -57.06 -22.54 26.60
#